data_AF-A0A2E0M4E7-F1
#
_entry.id   AF-A0A2E0M4E7-F1
#
_cell.length_a   1.000
_cell.length_b   1.000
_cell.length_c   1.000
_cell.angle_alpha   90.00
_cell.angle_beta   90.00
_cell.angle_gamma   90.00
#
_symmetry.space_group_name_H-M   'P 1'
#
loop_
_entity.id
_entity.type
_entity.pdbx_description
1 polymer ?
#
loop_
_entity_poly.entity_id
_entity_poly.type
_entity_poly.pdbx_seq_one_letter_code
_entity_poly.pdbx_strand_id
1 'polypeptide(L)' 'MTPEFFQDYQDDRTWCLEQLIRKEGHLETRMYACADHALTEGISKDLKELYTLWERWKNSTPDPNTQINRL' A
#
# COMPACT_ATOMS: atom_id res chain seq x y z
N MET A 1 -14.78 19.62 -7.90
CA MET A 1 -13.86 18.51 -8.23
C MET A 1 -14.35 17.90 -9.52
N THR A 2 -13.60 18.04 -10.62
CA THR A 2 -14.01 17.53 -11.94
C THR A 2 -13.83 16.01 -12.01
N PRO A 3 -14.60 15.30 -12.85
CA PRO A 3 -14.55 13.83 -12.97
C PRO A 3 -13.15 13.27 -13.25
N GLU A 4 -12.30 14.04 -13.93
CA GLU A 4 -10.91 13.66 -14.25
C GLU A 4 -10.03 13.45 -13.01
N PHE A 5 -10.24 14.22 -11.93
CA PHE A 5 -9.49 14.04 -10.68
C PHE A 5 -9.81 12.72 -9.97
N PHE A 6 -11.05 12.24 -10.07
CA PHE A 6 -11.43 10.96 -9.46
C PHE A 6 -10.80 9.78 -10.20
N GLN A 7 -10.64 9.92 -11.52
CA GLN A 7 -10.03 8.88 -12.33
C GLN A 7 -8.53 8.80 -12.06
N ASP A 8 -7.82 9.92 -12.08
CA ASP A 8 -6.38 9.99 -11.79
C ASP A 8 -6.06 9.44 -10.38
N TYR A 9 -6.89 9.77 -9.38
CA TYR A 9 -6.75 9.23 -8.02
C TYR A 9 -6.93 7.70 -7.96
N GLN A 10 -7.90 7.15 -8.69
CA GLN A 10 -8.12 5.70 -8.72
C GLN A 10 -7.03 4.96 -9.51
N ASP A 11 -6.52 5.56 -10.57
CA ASP A 11 -5.41 5.04 -11.36
C ASP A 11 -4.12 4.99 -10.53
N ASP A 12 -3.77 6.08 -9.84
CA ASP A 12 -2.61 6.13 -8.93
C ASP A 12 -2.75 5.12 -7.77
N ARG A 13 -3.96 4.94 -7.22
CA ARG A 13 -4.22 3.93 -6.19
C ARG A 13 -4.00 2.51 -6.69
N THR A 14 -4.51 2.24 -7.88
CA THR A 14 -4.39 0.93 -8.53
C THR A 14 -2.93 0.63 -8.84
N TRP A 15 -2.18 1.63 -9.30
CA TRP A 15 -0.76 1.51 -9.53
C TRP A 15 -0.02 1.16 -8.23
N CYS A 16 -0.26 1.89 -7.13
CA CYS A 16 0.37 1.59 -5.85
C CYS A 16 0.09 0.16 -5.37
N LEU A 17 -1.17 -0.28 -5.48
CA LEU A 17 -1.56 -1.65 -5.13
C LEU A 17 -0.84 -2.69 -5.99
N GLU A 18 -0.76 -2.48 -7.30
CA GLU A 18 -0.09 -3.40 -8.21
C GLU A 18 1.39 -3.57 -7.83
N GLN A 19 2.09 -2.47 -7.51
CA GLN A 19 3.50 -2.54 -7.10
C GLN A 19 3.68 -3.28 -5.77
N LEU A 20 2.81 -3.03 -4.79
CA LEU A 20 2.85 -3.73 -3.49
C LEU A 20 2.58 -5.24 -3.63
N ILE A 21 1.58 -5.61 -4.44
CA ILE A 21 1.26 -7.03 -4.71
C ILE A 21 2.42 -7.71 -5.43
N ARG A 22 3.05 -7.05 -6.42
CA ARG A 22 4.23 -7.60 -7.12
C ARG A 22 5.42 -7.80 -6.18
N LYS A 23 5.59 -6.94 -5.17
CA LYS A 23 6.67 -7.06 -4.18
C LYS A 23 6.46 -8.23 -3.22
N GLU A 24 5.26 -8.35 -2.63
CA GLU A 24 5.00 -9.40 -1.63
C GLU A 24 4.56 -10.72 -2.24
N GLY A 25 4.04 -10.72 -3.47
CA GLY A 25 3.52 -11.91 -4.17
C GLY A 25 2.11 -12.31 -3.76
N HIS A 26 1.46 -11.55 -2.88
CA HIS A 26 0.07 -11.74 -2.49
C HIS A 26 -0.60 -10.39 -2.21
N LEU A 27 -1.92 -10.37 -2.31
CA LEU A 27 -2.72 -9.21 -1.91
C LEU A 27 -2.98 -9.28 -0.41
N GLU A 28 -2.71 -8.19 0.30
CA GLU A 28 -2.96 -8.09 1.73
C GLU A 28 -3.90 -6.92 2.05
N THR A 29 -4.78 -7.08 3.04
CA THR A 29 -5.79 -6.06 3.38
C THR A 29 -5.16 -4.71 3.75
N ARG A 30 -3.98 -4.72 4.38
CA ARG A 30 -3.25 -3.49 4.75
C ARG A 30 -2.72 -2.72 3.54
N MET A 31 -2.52 -3.37 2.39
CA MET A 31 -2.07 -2.70 1.16
C MET A 31 -3.07 -1.65 0.67
N TYR A 32 -4.37 -1.84 0.93
CA TYR A 32 -5.40 -0.87 0.56
C TYR A 32 -5.30 0.43 1.35
N ALA A 33 -5.02 0.34 2.65
CA ALA A 33 -4.72 1.51 3.47
C ALA A 33 -3.38 2.11 3.03
N CYS A 34 -2.42 1.26 2.66
CA CYS A 34 -1.12 1.68 2.17
C CYS A 34 -1.13 2.52 0.92
N ALA A 35 -1.88 2.08 -0.09
CA ALA A 35 -2.05 2.84 -1.31
C ALA A 35 -2.73 4.19 -1.04
N ASP A 36 -3.76 4.23 -0.19
CA ASP A 36 -4.51 5.45 0.12
C ASP A 36 -3.67 6.51 0.87
N HIS A 37 -2.85 6.08 1.82
CA HIS A 37 -1.93 6.98 2.48
C HIS A 37 -0.77 7.42 1.58
N ALA A 38 -0.27 6.53 0.71
CA ALA A 38 0.73 6.91 -0.28
C ALA A 38 0.21 8.02 -1.24
N LEU A 39 -1.07 7.96 -1.63
CA LEU A 39 -1.72 9.04 -2.38
C LEU A 39 -1.80 10.34 -1.59
N THR A 40 -2.23 10.26 -0.33
CA THR A 40 -2.36 11.42 0.56
C THR A 40 -1.02 12.13 0.78
N GLU A 41 0.06 11.37 0.90
CA GLU A 41 1.43 11.88 1.08
C GLU A 41 2.11 12.26 -0.27
N GLY A 42 1.47 11.99 -1.42
CA GLY A 42 2.04 12.27 -2.74
C GLY A 42 3.17 11.32 -3.16
N ILE A 43 3.25 10.13 -2.55
CA ILE A 43 4.26 9.08 -2.76
C ILE A 43 3.90 8.19 -3.97
N SER A 44 2.75 8.41 -4.63
CA SER A 44 2.23 7.57 -5.73
C SER A 44 3.13 7.41 -6.96
N LYS A 45 4.27 8.14 -7.03
CA LYS A 45 5.22 8.10 -8.16
C LYS A 45 6.63 7.65 -7.78
N ASP A 46 6.90 7.39 -6.50
CA ASP A 46 8.20 6.89 -6.04
C ASP A 46 8.07 5.47 -5.46
N LEU A 47 8.53 4.49 -6.24
CA LEU A 47 8.53 3.07 -5.86
C LEU A 47 9.30 2.79 -4.57
N LYS A 48 10.40 3.50 -4.33
CA LYS A 48 11.29 3.25 -3.20
C LYS A 48 10.64 3.75 -1.91
N GLU A 49 10.03 4.93 -1.96
CA GLU A 49 9.26 5.48 -0.84
C GLU A 49 8.00 4.65 -0.57
N LEU A 50 7.28 4.21 -1.61
CA LEU A 50 6.13 3.31 -1.46
C LEU A 50 6.50 2.01 -0.72
N TYR A 51 7.63 1.39 -1.09
CA TYR A 51 8.11 0.19 -0.42
C TYR A 51 8.60 0.46 1.00
N THR A 52 9.26 1.59 1.24
CA THR A 52 9.69 1.98 2.59
C THR A 52 8.48 2.21 3.49
N LEU A 53 7.44 2.86 2.97
CA LEU A 53 6.17 3.08 3.67
C LEU A 53 5.50 1.75 4.00
N TRP A 54 5.44 0.84 3.04
CA TRP A 54 4.89 -0.50 3.25
C TRP A 54 5.63 -1.29 4.34
N GLU A 55 6.96 -1.27 4.34
CA GLU A 55 7.75 -1.94 5.39
C GLU A 55 7.52 -1.31 6.76
N ARG A 56 7.40 0.02 6.85
CA ARG A 56 7.01 0.70 8.09
C ARG A 56 5.62 0.26 8.55
N TRP A 57 4.68 0.07 7.62
CA TRP A 57 3.33 -0.36 7.93
C TRP A 57 3.29 -1.76 8.52
N LYS A 58 4.02 -2.70 7.91
CA LYS A 58 4.17 -4.08 8.40
C LYS A 58 4.77 -4.12 9.81
N ASN A 59 5.74 -3.24 10.10
CA ASN A 59 6.37 -3.16 11.42
C ASN A 59 5.48 -2.48 12.48
N SER A 60 4.67 -1.49 12.07
CA SER A 60 3.81 -0.73 12.99
C SER A 60 2.57 -1.52 13.41
N THR A 61 2.03 -2.36 12.52
CA THR A 61 0.88 -3.20 12.83
C THR A 61 1.31 -4.67 12.73
N PRO A 62 1.70 -5.35 13.83
CA PRO A 62 1.94 -6.78 13.78
C PRO A 62 0.66 -7.47 13.29
N ASP A 63 0.81 -8.33 12.28
CA ASP A 63 -0.35 -9.04 11.72
C ASP A 63 -0.98 -9.90 12.83
N PRO A 64 -2.27 -9.75 13.16
CA PRO A 64 -2.89 -10.55 14.20
C PRO A 64 -2.98 -12.05 13.83
N ASN A 65 -2.79 -12.40 12.55
CA ASN A 65 -2.66 -13.78 12.07
C ASN A 65 -1.20 -14.23 11.93
N THR A 66 -0.21 -13.42 12.32
CA THR A 66 1.04 -13.97 12.83
C THR A 66 0.72 -14.61 14.16
N GLN A 67 0.05 -15.77 14.11
CA GLN A 67 0.28 -16.80 15.11
C GLN A 67 1.78 -17.06 15.04
N ILE A 68 2.50 -16.40 15.93
CA ILE A 68 3.81 -16.86 16.34
C ILE A 68 3.53 -18.27 16.85
N ASN A 69 3.71 -19.28 15.99
CA ASN A 69 3.81 -20.67 16.39
C ASN A 69 5.08 -20.79 17.24
N ARG A 70 5.00 -20.25 18.47
CA ARG A 70 5.76 -20.75 19.60
C ARG A 70 5.02 -22.00 20.01
N LEU A 71 5.43 -23.14 19.45
CA LEU A 71 5.45 -24.49 20.04
C LEU A 71 5.71 -25.53 18.95
#